data_AF-A0A7W9MDY6-F1
#
_entry.id   AF-A0A7W9MDY6-F1
#
_cell.length_a   1.000
_cell.length_b   1.000
_cell.length_c   1.000
_cell.angle_alpha   90.00
_cell.angle_beta   90.00
_cell.angle_gamma   90.00
#
_symmetry.space_group_name_H-M   'P 1'
#
loop_
_entity.id
_entity.type
_entity.pdbx_description
1 polymer ?
#
loop_
_entity_poly.entity_id
_entity_poly.type
_entity_poly.pdbx_seq_one_letter_code
_entity_poly.pdbx_strand_id
1 'polypeptide(L)'
;MTMTLADQTAMTGQDGRVTEQQPGRPKRRTFTKAYKARILAAFDALPEGSAERGALLRKERLYHSHIEHWRKQAENGTLAASTGKPARSAEAEEMTLLRAENKKLKAEAAKLEARNEKLAGELGKTRTALDIAGKAFALLQDISSSADSDKS
;
A
#
# COMPACT_ATOMS: atom_id res chain seq x y z
N MET A 1 -7.96 -35.77 24.20
CA MET A 1 -8.54 -35.88 22.84
C MET A 1 -9.97 -36.37 22.98
N THR A 2 -10.95 -35.50 22.87
CA THR A 2 -12.38 -35.89 22.92
C THR A 2 -12.86 -36.21 21.51
N MET A 3 -12.97 -37.49 21.19
CA MET A 3 -13.64 -37.98 19.99
C MET A 3 -15.16 -37.88 20.18
N THR A 4 -15.82 -37.07 19.35
CA THR A 4 -17.28 -37.02 19.27
C THR A 4 -17.76 -38.17 18.39
N LEU A 5 -18.29 -39.19 19.06
CA LEU A 5 -18.93 -40.37 18.50
C LEU A 5 -20.34 -39.98 17.99
N ALA A 6 -20.55 -40.02 16.68
CA ALA A 6 -21.88 -39.92 16.09
C ALA A 6 -21.93 -40.68 14.77
N ASP A 7 -21.56 -41.97 14.84
CA ASP A 7 -21.82 -42.92 13.78
C ASP A 7 -22.01 -44.29 14.43
N GLN A 8 -23.26 -44.67 14.69
CA GLN A 8 -23.75 -46.03 14.97
C GLN A 8 -25.18 -45.99 15.52
N THR A 9 -26.18 -46.00 14.63
CA THR A 9 -27.45 -46.71 14.82
C THR A 9 -28.16 -46.83 13.47
N ALA A 10 -27.78 -47.83 12.67
CA ALA A 10 -28.56 -48.25 11.50
C ALA A 10 -28.42 -49.76 11.28
N MET A 11 -28.87 -50.55 12.25
CA MET A 11 -29.05 -52.01 12.09
C MET A 11 -30.25 -52.47 12.90
N THR A 12 -31.48 -52.28 12.39
CA THR A 12 -32.62 -53.19 12.61
C THR A 12 -33.78 -52.85 11.66
N GLY A 13 -34.30 -53.85 10.94
CA GLY A 13 -35.65 -53.82 10.32
C GLY A 13 -35.70 -53.45 8.84
N GLN A 14 -35.66 -54.47 7.98
CA GLN A 14 -36.15 -54.38 6.59
C GLN A 14 -37.66 -54.20 6.59
N ASP A 15 -38.13 -53.07 6.07
CA ASP A 15 -39.38 -52.99 5.32
C ASP A 15 -39.20 -51.94 4.21
N GLY A 16 -39.30 -52.41 2.97
CA GLY A 16 -38.90 -51.69 1.76
C GLY A 16 -39.83 -50.54 1.38
N ARG A 17 -39.59 -49.35 1.94
CA ARG A 17 -39.89 -48.06 1.29
C ARG A 17 -38.85 -47.01 1.69
N VAL A 18 -37.71 -47.01 1.01
CA VAL A 18 -36.84 -45.83 0.96
C VAL A 18 -37.55 -44.76 0.12
N THR A 19 -38.35 -43.92 0.78
CA THR A 19 -38.63 -42.61 0.21
C THR A 19 -37.35 -41.80 0.37
N GLU A 20 -36.56 -41.76 -0.70
CA GLU A 20 -35.35 -40.97 -0.83
C GLU A 20 -35.70 -39.47 -0.82
N GLN A 21 -36.23 -38.95 0.28
CA GLN A 21 -36.23 -37.53 0.56
C GLN A 21 -34.90 -37.20 1.22
N GLN A 22 -33.87 -37.09 0.39
CA GLN A 22 -32.60 -36.54 0.79
C GLN A 22 -32.85 -35.14 1.41
N PRO A 23 -32.48 -34.89 2.67
CA PRO A 23 -32.69 -33.57 3.27
C PRO A 23 -31.94 -32.54 2.42
N GLY A 24 -32.67 -31.56 1.89
CA GLY A 24 -32.14 -30.57 0.96
C GLY A 24 -30.87 -29.90 1.53
N ARG A 25 -29.88 -29.65 0.65
CA ARG A 25 -28.60 -29.05 1.06
C ARG A 25 -28.83 -27.77 1.87
N PRO A 26 -28.11 -27.56 2.99
CA PRO A 26 -28.25 -26.37 3.81
C PRO A 26 -28.00 -25.10 2.97
N LYS A 27 -29.01 -24.25 2.86
CA LYS A 27 -28.96 -23.03 2.06
C LYS A 27 -28.17 -21.97 2.81
N ARG A 28 -26.94 -21.70 2.36
CA ARG A 28 -26.10 -20.62 2.90
C ARG A 28 -26.76 -19.27 2.60
N ARG A 29 -26.73 -18.35 3.57
CA ARG A 29 -27.23 -16.98 3.41
C ARG A 29 -26.42 -16.25 2.33
N THR A 30 -27.10 -15.60 1.40
CA THR A 30 -26.48 -14.72 0.39
C THR A 30 -26.81 -13.26 0.70
N PHE A 31 -25.83 -12.38 0.53
CA PHE A 31 -25.99 -10.94 0.76
C PHE A 31 -26.20 -10.22 -0.57
N THR A 32 -27.39 -9.67 -0.78
CA THR A 32 -27.70 -8.87 -1.98
C THR A 32 -26.89 -7.56 -1.98
N LYS A 33 -26.64 -6.98 -3.15
CA LYS A 33 -25.92 -5.69 -3.26
C LYS A 33 -26.60 -4.60 -2.45
N ALA A 34 -27.93 -4.50 -2.52
CA ALA A 34 -28.74 -3.54 -1.76
C ALA A 34 -28.60 -3.73 -0.25
N TYR A 35 -28.61 -4.98 0.23
CA TYR A 35 -28.40 -5.27 1.66
C TYR A 35 -27.03 -4.79 2.12
N LYS A 36 -25.97 -5.12 1.37
CA LYS A 36 -24.61 -4.70 1.71
C LYS A 36 -24.48 -3.18 1.76
N ALA A 37 -25.03 -2.47 0.77
CA ALA A 37 -25.01 -1.01 0.72
C ALA A 37 -25.75 -0.38 1.91
N ARG A 38 -26.94 -0.88 2.27
CA ARG A 38 -27.70 -0.43 3.45
C ARG A 38 -26.90 -0.59 4.75
N ILE A 39 -26.24 -1.74 4.93
CA ILE A 39 -25.46 -1.99 6.14
C ILE A 39 -24.22 -1.09 6.19
N LEU A 40 -23.53 -0.87 5.06
CA LEU A 40 -22.40 0.06 5.00
C LEU A 40 -22.84 1.48 5.38
N ALA A 41 -23.95 1.97 4.81
CA ALA A 41 -24.49 3.29 5.15
C ALA A 41 -24.82 3.40 6.65
N ALA A 42 -25.49 2.39 7.21
CA ALA A 42 -25.83 2.37 8.64
C ALA A 42 -24.60 2.29 9.54
N PHE A 43 -23.54 1.59 9.10
CA PHE A 43 -22.29 1.47 9.86
C PHE A 43 -21.47 2.77 9.80
N ASP A 44 -21.44 3.44 8.65
CA ASP A 44 -20.71 4.69 8.43
C ASP A 44 -21.41 5.89 9.10
N ALA A 45 -22.74 5.84 9.28
CA ALA A 45 -23.50 6.87 10.01
C ALA A 45 -23.22 6.89 11.52
N LEU A 46 -22.65 5.81 12.08
CA LEU A 46 -22.35 5.69 13.50
C LEU A 46 -20.92 6.21 13.80
N PRO A 47 -20.70 6.92 14.93
CA PRO A 47 -19.37 7.41 15.31
C PRO A 47 -18.33 6.29 15.43
N GLU A 48 -17.10 6.56 15.00
CA GLU A 48 -16.00 5.60 15.12
C GLU A 48 -15.72 5.25 16.59
N GLY A 49 -15.46 3.97 16.86
CA GLY A 49 -15.26 3.47 18.23
C GLY A 49 -16.52 3.34 19.09
N SER A 50 -17.71 3.73 18.60
CA SER A 50 -18.95 3.59 19.37
C SER A 50 -19.38 2.12 19.56
N ALA A 51 -19.91 1.81 20.74
CA ALA A 51 -20.48 0.49 21.04
C ALA A 51 -21.68 0.12 20.13
N GLU A 52 -22.32 1.14 19.56
CA GLU A 52 -23.44 1.01 18.62
C GLU A 52 -23.05 0.29 17.33
N ARG A 53 -21.82 0.49 16.84
CA ARG A 53 -21.29 -0.25 15.68
C ARG A 53 -21.22 -1.75 15.96
N GLY A 54 -20.73 -2.12 17.13
CA GLY A 54 -20.70 -3.51 17.58
C GLY A 54 -22.10 -4.08 17.79
N ALA A 55 -23.05 -3.28 18.27
CA ALA A 55 -24.45 -3.68 18.43
C ALA A 55 -25.15 -3.96 17.08
N LEU A 56 -24.94 -3.09 16.08
CA LEU A 56 -25.44 -3.28 14.73
C LEU A 56 -24.94 -4.59 14.11
N LEU A 57 -23.63 -4.86 14.23
CA LEU A 57 -23.02 -6.08 13.69
C LEU A 57 -23.57 -7.35 14.36
N ARG A 58 -23.74 -7.34 15.69
CA ARG A 58 -24.34 -8.46 16.42
C ARG A 58 -25.79 -8.70 16.02
N LYS A 59 -26.59 -7.64 15.85
CA LYS A 59 -27.99 -7.73 15.41
C LYS A 59 -28.11 -8.38 14.03
N GLU A 60 -27.21 -8.01 13.11
CA GLU A 60 -27.22 -8.52 11.73
C GLU A 60 -26.42 -9.83 11.55
N ARG A 61 -25.81 -10.34 12.64
CA ARG A 61 -24.87 -11.48 12.69
C ARG A 61 -23.73 -11.34 11.69
N LEU A 62 -23.14 -10.15 11.65
CA LEU A 62 -22.02 -9.80 10.79
C LEU A 62 -20.75 -9.64 11.62
N TYR A 63 -19.61 -9.91 10.98
CA TYR A 63 -18.29 -9.64 11.54
C TYR A 63 -17.67 -8.43 10.86
N HIS A 64 -16.71 -7.78 11.54
CA HIS A 64 -16.01 -6.61 11.00
C HIS A 64 -15.37 -6.88 9.62
N SER A 65 -14.86 -8.09 9.40
CA SER A 65 -14.32 -8.54 8.12
C SER A 65 -15.31 -8.44 6.94
N HIS A 66 -16.61 -8.56 7.19
CA HIS A 66 -17.62 -8.39 6.15
C HIS A 66 -17.69 -6.93 5.70
N ILE A 67 -17.59 -5.99 6.64
CA ILE A 67 -17.61 -4.55 6.36
C ILE A 67 -16.39 -4.15 5.55
N GLU A 68 -15.19 -4.56 5.97
CA GLU A 68 -13.95 -4.29 5.22
C GLU A 68 -14.01 -4.84 3.80
N HIS A 69 -14.47 -6.09 3.65
CA HIS A 69 -14.59 -6.73 2.34
C HIS A 69 -15.61 -6.02 1.45
N TRP A 70 -16.75 -5.57 2.00
CA TRP A 70 -17.75 -4.83 1.22
C TRP A 70 -17.31 -3.41 0.88
N ARG A 71 -16.49 -2.76 1.72
CA ARG A 71 -15.84 -1.47 1.39
C ARG A 71 -14.90 -1.61 0.19
N LYS A 72 -14.04 -2.63 0.18
CA LYS A 72 -13.20 -2.96 -1.00
C LYS A 72 -14.04 -3.25 -2.25
N GLN A 73 -15.15 -3.96 -2.10
CA GLN A 73 -16.08 -4.20 -3.22
C GLN A 73 -16.75 -2.91 -3.74
N ALA A 74 -17.01 -1.93 -2.87
CA ALA A 74 -17.53 -0.62 -3.26
C ALA A 74 -16.47 0.23 -3.95
N GLU A 75 -15.23 0.26 -3.45
CA GLU A 75 -14.09 0.93 -4.10
C GLU A 75 -13.81 0.38 -5.50
N ASN A 76 -13.91 -0.95 -5.66
CA ASN A 76 -13.74 -1.63 -6.95
C ASN A 76 -14.98 -1.52 -7.88
N GLY A 77 -16.00 -0.74 -7.50
CA GLY A 77 -17.20 -0.50 -8.33
C GLY A 77 -18.16 -1.69 -8.48
N THR A 78 -17.97 -2.77 -7.71
CA THR A 78 -18.79 -3.99 -7.83
C THR A 78 -20.10 -3.92 -7.04
N LEU A 79 -20.15 -3.11 -5.99
CA LEU A 79 -21.38 -2.67 -5.32
C LEU A 79 -21.86 -1.37 -5.94
N ALA A 80 -23.17 -1.26 -6.20
CA ALA A 80 -23.78 0.04 -6.45
C ALA A 80 -23.43 0.94 -5.26
N ALA A 81 -22.82 2.09 -5.54
CA ALA A 81 -22.41 3.04 -4.52
C ALA A 81 -23.58 3.26 -3.56
N SER A 82 -23.39 2.93 -2.29
CA SER A 82 -24.26 3.41 -1.24
C SER A 82 -24.41 4.92 -1.43
N THR A 83 -25.63 5.43 -1.34
CA THR A 83 -25.97 6.85 -1.55
C THR A 83 -25.31 7.82 -0.55
N GLY A 84 -24.43 7.34 0.32
CA GLY A 84 -23.37 8.14 0.92
C GLY A 84 -22.10 7.96 0.12
N LYS A 85 -21.73 8.95 -0.69
CA LYS A 85 -20.33 9.14 -1.09
C LYS A 85 -19.50 9.00 0.20
N PRO A 86 -18.51 8.09 0.29
CA PRO A 86 -17.67 8.07 1.47
C PRO A 86 -17.16 9.49 1.58
N ALA A 87 -17.53 10.19 2.65
CA ALA A 87 -16.85 11.42 3.01
C ALA A 87 -15.37 11.07 2.89
N ARG A 88 -14.62 11.79 2.05
CA ARG A 88 -13.19 11.55 1.96
C ARG A 88 -12.72 11.58 3.41
N SER A 89 -12.29 10.43 3.93
CA SER A 89 -11.82 10.41 5.30
C SER A 89 -10.69 11.44 5.35
N ALA A 90 -10.55 12.15 6.46
CA ALA A 90 -9.45 13.11 6.62
C ALA A 90 -8.11 12.44 6.23
N GLU A 91 -7.98 11.15 6.55
CA GLU A 91 -6.88 10.27 6.14
C GLU A 91 -6.71 10.13 4.62
N ALA A 92 -7.79 10.02 3.83
CA ALA A 92 -7.70 9.94 2.38
C ALA A 92 -7.21 11.25 1.76
N GLU A 93 -7.64 12.40 2.28
CA GLU A 93 -7.15 13.71 1.86
C GLU A 93 -5.69 13.91 2.25
N GLU A 94 -5.35 13.60 3.50
CA GLU A 94 -3.98 13.61 4.00
C GLU A 94 -3.05 12.72 3.14
N MET A 95 -3.49 11.51 2.80
CA MET A 95 -2.74 10.61 1.92
C MET A 95 -2.54 11.18 0.51
N THR A 96 -3.48 11.98 -0.02
CA THR A 96 -3.28 12.66 -1.30
C THR A 96 -2.26 13.78 -1.20
N LEU A 97 -2.30 14.56 -0.12
CA LEU A 97 -1.36 15.65 0.15
C LEU A 97 0.06 15.09 0.35
N LEU A 98 0.22 14.07 1.19
CA LEU A 98 1.49 13.40 1.45
C LEU A 98 2.10 12.78 0.18
N ARG A 99 1.26 12.23 -0.72
CA ARG A 99 1.73 11.72 -2.02
C ARG A 99 2.21 12.84 -2.93
N ALA A 100 1.50 13.96 -2.97
CA ALA A 100 1.90 15.12 -3.77
C ALA A 100 3.21 15.73 -3.24
N GLU A 101 3.36 15.85 -1.93
CA GLU A 101 4.59 16.31 -1.29
C GLU A 101 5.77 15.37 -1.55
N ASN A 102 5.58 14.06 -1.36
CA ASN A 102 6.61 13.07 -1.70
C ASN A 102 7.07 13.18 -3.15
N LYS A 103 6.14 13.41 -4.09
CA LYS A 103 6.50 13.60 -5.50
C LYS A 103 7.35 14.85 -5.72
N LYS A 104 7.02 15.97 -5.05
CA LYS A 104 7.81 17.21 -5.12
C LYS A 104 9.22 17.00 -4.53
N LEU A 105 9.30 16.43 -3.33
CA LEU A 105 10.57 16.15 -2.67
C LEU A 105 11.48 15.25 -3.51
N LYS A 106 10.93 14.20 -4.14
CA LYS A 106 11.69 13.34 -5.06
C LYS A 106 12.22 14.09 -6.29
N ALA A 107 11.41 14.99 -6.87
CA ALA A 107 11.83 15.80 -8.00
C ALA A 107 12.94 16.79 -7.62
N GLU A 108 12.88 17.38 -6.43
CA GLU A 108 13.92 18.26 -5.89
C GLU A 108 15.21 17.51 -5.59
N ALA A 109 15.13 16.32 -4.98
CA ALA A 109 16.28 15.46 -4.73
C ALA A 109 17.01 15.12 -6.04
N ALA A 110 16.29 14.66 -7.07
CA ALA A 110 16.87 14.36 -8.38
C ALA A 110 17.54 15.59 -9.02
N LYS A 111 16.94 16.78 -8.86
CA LYS A 111 17.52 18.04 -9.36
C LYS A 111 18.80 18.42 -8.63
N LEU A 112 18.85 18.21 -7.32
CA LEU A 112 20.04 18.48 -6.50
C LEU A 112 21.17 17.51 -6.82
N GLU A 113 20.85 16.22 -6.99
CA GLU A 113 21.82 15.20 -7.41
C GLU A 113 22.44 15.55 -8.78
N ALA A 114 21.62 15.90 -9.78
CA ALA A 114 22.11 16.30 -11.09
C ALA A 114 23.02 17.55 -11.03
N ARG A 115 22.71 18.51 -10.14
CA ARG A 115 23.58 19.67 -9.91
C ARG A 115 24.90 19.28 -9.26
N ASN A 116 24.86 18.41 -8.26
CA ASN A 116 26.06 17.91 -7.58
C ASN A 116 26.98 17.17 -8.55
N GLU A 117 26.43 16.32 -9.41
CA GLU A 117 27.21 15.61 -10.44
C GLU A 117 27.88 16.59 -11.40
N LYS A 118 27.15 17.61 -11.87
CA LYS A 118 27.71 18.65 -12.73
C LYS A 118 28.84 19.42 -12.04
N LEU A 119 28.62 19.86 -10.79
CA LEU A 119 29.62 20.58 -10.01
C LEU A 119 30.85 19.71 -9.73
N ALA A 120 30.67 18.43 -9.44
CA ALA A 120 31.77 17.49 -9.27
C ALA A 120 32.60 17.36 -10.57
N GLY A 121 31.94 17.31 -11.73
CA GLY A 121 32.60 17.32 -13.03
C GLY A 121 33.37 18.61 -13.31
N GLU A 122 32.82 19.78 -12.95
CA GLU A 122 33.50 21.07 -13.07
C GLU A 122 34.73 21.14 -12.16
N LEU A 123 34.62 20.70 -10.90
CA LEU A 123 35.75 20.59 -9.98
C LEU A 123 36.84 19.63 -10.49
N GLY A 124 36.44 18.53 -11.15
CA GLY A 124 37.39 17.64 -11.82
C GLY A 124 38.21 18.37 -12.89
N LYS A 125 37.55 19.17 -13.74
CA LYS A 125 38.20 19.96 -14.80
C LYS A 125 39.12 21.04 -14.25
N THR A 126 38.71 21.74 -13.19
CA THR A 126 39.57 22.77 -12.57
C THR A 126 40.79 22.13 -11.91
N ARG A 127 40.62 20.97 -11.28
CA ARG A 127 41.74 20.22 -10.70
C ARG A 127 42.75 19.78 -11.75
N THR A 128 42.29 19.24 -12.89
CA THR A 128 43.23 18.86 -13.97
C THR A 128 43.95 20.06 -14.57
N ALA A 129 43.27 21.21 -14.70
CA ALA A 129 43.90 22.45 -15.15
C ALA A 129 45.00 22.91 -14.17
N LEU A 130 44.75 22.84 -12.87
CA LEU A 130 45.75 23.14 -11.83
C LEU A 130 46.95 22.19 -11.88
N ASP A 131 46.71 20.89 -12.09
CA ASP A 131 47.81 19.91 -12.23
C ASP A 131 48.70 20.20 -13.45
N ILE A 132 48.10 20.58 -14.58
CA ILE A 132 48.84 20.97 -15.79
C ILE A 132 49.65 22.24 -15.54
N ALA A 133 49.04 23.26 -14.93
CA ALA A 133 49.71 24.50 -14.59
C ALA A 133 50.89 24.27 -13.63
N GLY A 134 50.71 23.42 -12.62
CA GLY A 134 51.77 23.03 -11.69
C GLY A 134 52.94 22.32 -12.38
N LYS A 135 52.66 21.40 -13.32
CA LYS A 135 53.71 20.73 -14.11
C LYS A 135 54.45 21.68 -15.05
N ALA A 136 53.74 22.60 -15.71
CA ALA A 136 54.35 23.61 -16.57
C ALA A 136 55.25 24.56 -15.75
N PHE A 137 54.81 24.96 -14.55
CA PHE A 137 55.60 25.77 -13.64
C PHE A 137 56.89 25.04 -13.20
N ALA A 138 56.79 23.76 -12.82
CA ALA A 138 57.97 22.96 -12.46
C ALA A 138 58.97 22.86 -13.62
N LEU A 139 58.49 22.61 -14.85
CA LEU A 139 59.35 22.58 -16.03
C LEU A 139 60.06 23.93 -16.27
N LEU A 140 59.36 25.05 -16.10
CA LEU A 140 59.97 26.38 -16.23
C LEU A 140 61.04 26.63 -15.17
N GLN A 141 60.80 26.16 -13.94
CA GLN A 141 61.79 26.25 -12.86
C GLN A 141 63.05 25.41 -13.17
N ASP A 142 62.88 24.20 -13.71
CA ASP A 142 64.00 23.35 -14.11
C ASP A 142 64.83 23.98 -15.25
N ILE A 143 64.17 24.51 -16.28
CA ILE A 143 64.84 25.23 -17.39
C ILE A 143 65.59 26.45 -16.84
N SER A 144 64.95 27.25 -15.99
CA SER A 144 65.58 28.43 -15.38
C SER A 144 66.82 28.05 -14.55
N SER A 145 66.75 26.98 -13.76
CA SER A 145 67.85 26.48 -12.95
C SER A 145 69.03 26.01 -13.83
N SER A 146 68.74 25.26 -14.89
CA SER A 146 69.76 24.79 -15.84
C SER A 146 70.47 25.93 -16.60
N ALA A 147 69.75 27.01 -16.92
CA ALA A 147 70.30 28.16 -17.62
C ALA A 147 71.21 29.03 -16.73
N ASP A 148 71.01 29.02 -15.42
CA ASP A 148 71.85 29.75 -14.46
C ASP A 148 73.16 28.97 -14.18
N SER A 149 73.11 27.64 -14.19
CA SER A 149 74.30 26.79 -14.03
C SER A 149 75.29 26.84 -15.21
N ASP A 150 74.88 27.30 -16.39
CA ASP A 150 75.74 27.40 -17.59
C ASP A 150 76.53 28.72 -17.67
N LYS A 151 76.25 29.67 -16.76
CA LYS A 151 76.91 31.00 -16.69
C LYS A 151 77.99 31.12 -15.61
N SER A 152 78.28 30.03 -14.88
CA SER A 152 79.31 29.96 -13.83
C SER A 152 80.48 29.10 -14.27
#